data_AF-K6Z0K4-F1
#
_entry.id   AF-K6Z0K4-F1
#
_cell.length_a   1.000
_cell.length_b   1.000
_cell.length_c   1.000
_cell.angle_alpha   90.00
_cell.angle_beta   90.00
_cell.angle_gamma   90.00
#
_symmetry.space_group_name_H-M   'P 1'
#
loop_
_entity.id
_entity.type
_entity.pdbx_description
1 polymer ?
#
loop_
_entity_poly.entity_id
_entity_poly.type
_entity_poly.pdbx_seq_one_letter_code
_entity_poly.pdbx_strand_id
1 'polypeptide(L)'
;MYHFVWIPKYRHKVFVEPYREAMKAIIRKIGYDYDFDIQELEIPEDHIHMVIKGEPKVAPSHVMQVIKSISAREFFKLYPEINKRYFWGGKLWTQSYFVETIGNANEETIRKYVQNELIELDSKEKNAKQLGLF
;
A
#
# COMPACT_ATOMS: atom_id res chain seq x y z
N MET A 1 -1.32 3.66 -8.18
CA MET A 1 -0.70 2.76 -7.17
C MET A 1 0.03 3.62 -6.16
N TYR A 2 0.27 3.13 -4.95
CA TYR A 2 1.06 3.84 -3.95
C TYR A 2 2.31 3.04 -3.60
N HIS A 3 3.45 3.74 -3.51
CA HIS A 3 4.70 3.19 -3.00
C HIS A 3 4.94 3.74 -1.60
N PHE A 4 5.12 2.84 -0.64
CA PHE A 4 5.39 3.16 0.75
C PHE A 4 6.80 2.73 1.13
N VAL A 5 7.45 3.57 1.93
CA VAL A 5 8.71 3.22 2.59
C VAL A 5 8.65 3.59 4.07
N TRP A 6 9.05 2.67 4.93
CA TRP A 6 9.22 2.97 6.37
C TRP A 6 10.36 2.16 6.96
N ILE A 7 10.82 2.59 8.13
CA ILE A 7 12.02 2.05 8.76
C ILE A 7 11.73 1.63 10.21
N PRO A 8 12.46 0.62 10.75
CA PRO A 8 12.42 0.34 12.17
C PRO A 8 12.99 1.52 12.95
N LYS A 9 12.56 1.65 14.20
CA LYS A 9 13.04 2.69 15.11
C LYS A 9 14.55 2.59 15.23
N TYR A 10 15.22 3.74 15.18
CA TYR A 10 16.68 3.86 15.18
C TYR A 10 17.38 3.17 13.98
N ARG A 11 16.62 2.76 12.96
CA ARG A 11 17.13 2.12 11.74
C ARG A 11 17.97 0.87 12.04
N HIS A 12 17.57 0.10 13.06
CA HIS A 12 18.24 -1.16 13.38
C HIS A 12 18.12 -2.15 12.22
N LYS A 13 19.23 -2.82 11.89
CA LYS A 13 19.34 -3.85 10.85
C LYS A 13 18.78 -5.19 11.35
N VAL A 14 17.48 -5.26 11.59
CA VAL A 14 16.82 -6.42 12.23
C VAL A 14 16.20 -7.39 11.23
N PHE A 15 15.96 -6.97 9.98
CA PHE A 15 15.30 -7.81 8.98
C PHE A 15 16.29 -8.61 8.14
N VAL A 16 17.15 -9.35 8.85
CA VAL A 16 17.90 -10.48 8.29
C VAL A 16 17.10 -11.76 8.51
N GLU A 17 17.43 -12.84 7.80
CA GLU A 17 16.74 -14.11 8.03
C GLU A 17 16.97 -14.65 9.45
N PRO A 18 15.94 -15.22 10.10
CA PRO A 18 14.60 -15.56 9.57
C PRO A 18 13.54 -14.44 9.73
N TYR A 19 13.91 -13.29 10.30
CA TYR A 19 12.97 -12.23 10.67
C TYR A 19 12.32 -11.54 9.48
N ARG A 20 13.05 -11.47 8.36
CA ARG A 20 12.54 -10.90 7.11
C ARG A 20 11.35 -11.69 6.59
N GLU A 21 11.48 -13.00 6.42
CA GLU A 21 10.40 -13.83 5.90
C GLU A 21 9.18 -13.82 6.82
N ALA A 22 9.39 -13.83 8.14
CA ALA A 22 8.28 -13.69 9.07
C ALA A 22 7.57 -12.33 8.95
N MET A 23 8.31 -11.23 8.79
CA MET A 23 7.72 -9.91 8.56
C MET A 23 6.96 -9.85 7.22
N LYS A 24 7.50 -10.44 6.15
CA LYS A 24 6.80 -10.56 4.86
C LYS A 24 5.48 -11.30 5.03
N ALA A 25 5.48 -12.44 5.74
CA ALA A 25 4.28 -13.23 6.00
C ALA A 25 3.23 -12.45 6.80
N ILE A 26 3.66 -11.73 7.86
CA ILE A 26 2.77 -10.88 8.66
C ILE A 26 2.13 -9.79 7.79
N ILE A 27 2.91 -9.05 7.01
CA ILE A 27 2.41 -7.94 6.19
C ILE A 27 1.46 -8.45 5.10
N ARG A 28 1.78 -9.57 4.44
CA ARG A 28 0.88 -10.19 3.46
C ARG A 28 -0.44 -10.66 4.08
N LYS A 29 -0.39 -11.22 5.29
CA LYS A 29 -1.61 -11.58 6.02
C LYS A 29 -2.47 -10.34 6.34
N ILE A 30 -1.85 -9.26 6.79
CA ILE A 30 -2.58 -8.00 7.02
C ILE A 30 -3.21 -7.50 5.71
N GLY A 31 -2.47 -7.57 4.60
CA GLY A 31 -3.00 -7.22 3.29
C GLY A 31 -4.24 -8.03 2.91
N TYR A 32 -4.21 -9.35 3.13
CA TYR A 32 -5.36 -10.21 2.91
C TYR A 32 -6.54 -9.87 3.84
N ASP A 33 -6.31 -9.72 5.14
CA ASP A 33 -7.37 -9.50 6.14
C ASP A 33 -8.07 -8.14 5.97
N TYR A 34 -7.37 -7.13 5.44
CA TYR A 34 -7.86 -5.75 5.28
C TYR A 34 -8.11 -5.35 3.82
N ASP A 35 -8.07 -6.31 2.89
CA ASP A 35 -8.28 -6.08 1.46
C ASP A 35 -7.33 -5.02 0.86
N PHE A 36 -6.08 -5.01 1.32
CA PHE A 36 -5.02 -4.21 0.71
C PHE A 36 -4.33 -5.05 -0.36
N ASP A 37 -4.52 -4.66 -1.61
CA ASP A 37 -3.92 -5.32 -2.76
C ASP A 37 -2.42 -4.99 -2.88
N ILE A 38 -1.59 -5.76 -2.17
CA ILE A 38 -0.12 -5.65 -2.15
C ILE A 38 0.48 -6.30 -3.40
N GLN A 39 0.97 -5.47 -4.31
CA GLN A 39 1.59 -5.89 -5.56
C GLN A 39 3.04 -6.33 -5.34
N GLU A 40 3.80 -5.55 -4.55
CA GLU A 40 5.21 -5.82 -4.27
C GLU A 40 5.51 -5.55 -2.80
N LEU A 41 6.40 -6.36 -2.22
CA LEU A 41 6.85 -6.22 -0.84
C LEU A 41 8.29 -6.70 -0.71
N GLU A 42 9.19 -5.75 -0.49
CA GLU A 42 10.61 -6.02 -0.25
C GLU A 42 11.08 -5.44 1.08
N ILE A 43 11.92 -6.21 1.77
CA ILE A 43 12.36 -5.91 3.13
C ILE A 43 13.88 -6.03 3.21
N PRO A 44 14.62 -4.98 2.82
CA PRO A 44 16.02 -4.84 3.21
C PRO A 44 16.21 -4.87 4.73
N GLU A 45 17.45 -5.02 5.19
CA GLU A 45 17.76 -5.23 6.61
C GLU A 45 17.25 -4.13 7.56
N ASP A 46 17.14 -2.90 7.06
CA ASP A 46 16.85 -1.69 7.86
C ASP A 46 15.67 -0.85 7.34
N HIS A 47 14.90 -1.32 6.36
CA HIS A 47 13.72 -0.62 5.85
C HIS A 47 12.79 -1.56 5.05
N ILE A 48 11.58 -1.10 4.76
CA ILE A 48 10.58 -1.86 4.00
C ILE A 48 10.08 -1.01 2.83
N HIS A 49 9.99 -1.62 1.66
CA HIS A 49 9.31 -1.14 0.47
C HIS A 49 8.03 -1.93 0.26
N MET A 50 6.90 -1.25 0.10
CA MET A 50 5.62 -1.87 -0.20
C MET A 50 4.91 -1.09 -1.29
N VAL A 51 4.47 -1.80 -2.34
CA VAL A 51 3.65 -1.23 -3.41
C VAL A 51 2.25 -1.81 -3.30
N ILE A 52 1.25 -0.92 -3.25
CA ILE A 52 -0.15 -1.33 -3.24
C ILE A 52 -0.90 -0.75 -4.44
N LYS A 53 -1.88 -1.52 -4.92
CA LYS A 53 -2.95 -0.98 -5.74
C LYS A 53 -4.00 -0.40 -4.81
N GLY A 54 -3.90 0.92 -4.58
CA GLY A 54 -4.78 1.62 -3.65
C GLY A 54 -6.21 1.73 -4.18
N GLU A 55 -7.18 1.50 -3.29
CA GLU A 55 -8.59 1.82 -3.53
C GLU A 55 -8.85 3.31 -3.26
N PRO A 56 -9.60 4.03 -4.11
CA PRO A 56 -9.82 5.47 -3.95
C PRO A 56 -10.45 5.90 -2.62
N LYS A 57 -11.26 5.03 -2.01
CA LYS A 57 -11.92 5.28 -0.71
C LYS A 57 -10.98 5.11 0.49
N VAL A 58 -9.84 4.45 0.32
CA VAL A 58 -8.91 4.13 1.40
C VAL A 58 -7.77 5.14 1.40
N ALA A 59 -7.68 5.93 2.47
CA ALA A 59 -6.59 6.88 2.63
C ALA A 59 -5.24 6.15 2.81
N PRO A 60 -4.15 6.60 2.15
CA PRO A 60 -2.82 6.01 2.34
C PRO A 60 -2.35 5.98 3.80
N SER A 61 -2.75 6.97 4.60
CA SER A 61 -2.47 7.01 6.04
C SER A 61 -3.17 5.92 6.82
N HIS A 62 -4.38 5.52 6.41
CA HIS A 62 -5.10 4.41 7.04
C HIS A 62 -4.39 3.09 6.80
N VAL A 63 -3.93 2.84 5.56
CA VAL A 63 -3.13 1.65 5.24
C VAL A 63 -1.91 1.56 6.14
N MET A 64 -1.14 2.64 6.25
CA MET A 64 0.07 2.66 7.07
C MET A 64 -0.21 2.56 8.57
N GLN A 65 -1.31 3.12 9.06
CA GLN A 65 -1.74 2.94 10.45
C GLN A 65 -1.98 1.46 10.75
N VAL A 66 -2.74 0.77 9.90
CA VAL A 66 -3.07 -0.65 10.08
C VAL A 66 -1.82 -1.52 9.96
N ILE A 67 -1.07 -1.37 8.87
CA ILE A 67 0.15 -2.15 8.58
C ILE A 67 1.16 -2.00 9.71
N LYS A 68 1.54 -0.77 10.11
CA LYS A 68 2.57 -0.56 11.14
C LYS A 68 2.12 -1.05 12.51
N SER A 69 0.85 -0.84 12.88
CA SER A 69 0.35 -1.20 14.20
C SER A 69 0.29 -2.71 14.40
N ILE A 70 -0.32 -3.43 13.45
CA ILE A 70 -0.51 -4.87 13.57
C ILE A 70 0.83 -5.60 13.36
N SER A 71 1.64 -5.19 12.38
CA SER A 71 2.92 -5.84 12.12
C SER A 71 3.87 -5.77 13.32
N ALA A 72 3.94 -4.62 14.00
CA ALA A 72 4.78 -4.48 15.20
C ALA A 72 4.32 -5.43 16.32
N ARG A 73 3.01 -5.51 16.55
CA ARG A 73 2.43 -6.37 17.59
C ARG A 73 2.69 -7.85 17.31
N GLU A 74 2.38 -8.31 16.10
CA GLU A 74 2.56 -9.73 15.74
C GLU A 74 4.05 -10.11 15.69
N PHE A 75 4.91 -9.22 15.18
CA PHE A 75 6.35 -9.49 15.13
C PHE A 75 6.96 -9.60 16.53
N PHE A 76 6.62 -8.71 17.46
CA PHE A 76 7.11 -8.81 18.85
C PHE A 76 6.51 -9.99 19.62
N LYS A 77 5.33 -10.47 19.23
CA LYS A 77 4.76 -11.70 19.79
C LYS A 77 5.55 -12.94 19.36
N LEU A 78 6.00 -12.98 18.11
CA LEU A 78 6.83 -14.07 17.58
C LEU A 78 8.29 -13.98 18.07
N TYR A 79 8.83 -12.77 18.18
CA TYR A 79 10.24 -12.50 18.47
C TYR A 79 10.41 -11.55 19.68
N PRO A 80 10.00 -11.98 20.89
CA PRO A 80 10.12 -11.15 22.10
C PRO A 80 11.57 -10.81 22.44
N GLU A 81 12.54 -11.63 22.04
CA GLU A 81 13.97 -11.37 22.19
C GLU A 81 14.46 -10.17 21.36
N ILE A 82 13.91 -9.97 20.16
CA ILE A 82 14.22 -8.80 19.33
C ILE A 82 13.71 -7.52 20.00
N ASN A 83 12.50 -7.57 20.57
CA ASN A 83 11.95 -6.45 21.33
C ASN A 83 12.86 -6.06 22.50
N LYS A 84 13.27 -7.05 23.31
CA LYS A 84 14.15 -6.84 24.46
C LYS A 84 15.52 -6.29 24.06
N ARG A 85 16.10 -6.77 22.96
CA ARG A 85 17.45 -6.42 22.52
C ARG A 85 17.54 -5.04 21.87
N TYR A 86 16.59 -4.70 21.00
CA TYR A 86 16.68 -3.52 20.14
C TYR A 86 15.62 -2.45 20.44
N PHE A 87 14.49 -2.82 21.03
CA PHE A 87 13.31 -1.95 21.10
C PHE A 87 12.75 -1.86 22.52
N TRP A 88 13.58 -1.57 23.52
CA TRP A 88 13.24 -1.52 24.96
C TRP A 88 12.11 -0.53 25.39
N GLY A 89 11.40 0.08 24.44
CA GLY A 89 10.16 0.84 24.65
C GLY A 89 8.97 0.32 23.85
N GLY A 90 9.02 -0.91 23.33
CA GLY A 90 7.93 -1.57 22.62
C GLY A 90 7.53 -0.95 21.28
N LYS A 91 8.42 -0.15 20.67
CA LYS A 91 8.16 0.54 19.40
C LYS A 91 9.08 0.01 18.31
N LEU A 92 8.53 -0.81 17.41
CA LEU A 92 9.27 -1.36 16.27
C LEU A 92 9.58 -0.30 15.21
N TRP A 93 8.63 0.58 14.93
CA TRP A 93 8.71 1.54 13.81
C TRP A 93 9.00 2.97 14.29
N THR A 94 9.55 3.79 13.39
CA THR A 94 9.49 5.25 13.53
C THR A 94 8.04 5.73 13.39
N GLN A 95 7.75 6.99 13.75
CA GLN A 95 6.41 7.56 13.53
C GLN A 95 6.17 7.83 12.05
N SER A 96 7.18 8.35 11.35
CA SER A 96 7.10 8.69 9.93
C SER A 96 7.05 7.47 9.00
N TYR A 97 6.61 7.74 7.78
CA TYR A 97 6.73 6.89 6.61
C TYR A 97 6.74 7.80 5.38
N PHE A 98 7.31 7.32 4.29
CA PHE A 98 7.23 7.93 2.98
C PHE A 98 6.10 7.29 2.18
N VAL A 99 5.39 8.10 1.39
CA VAL A 99 4.39 7.63 0.43
C VAL A 99 4.43 8.50 -0.83
N GLU A 100 4.39 7.85 -1.98
CA GLU A 100 4.23 8.52 -3.27
C GLU A 100 3.23 7.77 -4.15
N THR A 101 2.60 8.48 -5.09
CA THR A 101 1.79 7.88 -6.14
C THR A 101 2.69 7.42 -7.28
N ILE A 102 2.53 6.18 -7.72
CA ILE A 102 3.10 5.70 -8.98
C ILE A 102 2.07 5.98 -10.07
N GLY A 103 2.38 6.90 -10.98
CA GLY A 103 1.56 7.28 -12.13
C GLY A 103 2.26 6.98 -13.45
N ASN A 104 1.64 6.15 -14.29
CA ASN A 104 2.15 5.80 -15.63
C ASN A 104 1.35 6.46 -16.76
N ALA A 105 0.34 7.27 -16.46
CA ALA A 105 -0.53 7.83 -17.49
C ALA A 105 0.01 9.18 -17.99
N ASN A 106 0.41 9.20 -19.26
CA ASN A 106 0.64 10.42 -20.04
C ASN A 106 -0.63 11.30 -20.00
N GLU A 107 -0.47 12.61 -19.77
CA GLU A 107 -1.56 13.59 -19.79
C GLU A 107 -2.42 13.50 -21.06
N GLU A 108 -1.79 13.30 -22.21
CA GLU A 108 -2.45 13.10 -23.51
C GLU A 108 -3.33 11.84 -23.52
N THR A 109 -2.89 10.75 -22.88
CA THR A 109 -3.68 9.52 -22.74
C THR A 109 -4.91 9.76 -21.88
N ILE A 110 -4.78 10.50 -20.78
CA ILE A 110 -5.90 10.86 -19.91
C ILE A 110 -6.87 11.77 -20.66
N ARG A 111 -6.38 12.80 -21.35
CA ARG A 111 -7.22 13.73 -22.13
C ARG A 111 -7.97 13.01 -23.25
N LYS A 112 -7.32 12.11 -23.99
CA LYS A 112 -7.97 11.29 -25.03
C LYS A 112 -9.05 10.39 -24.44
N TYR A 113 -8.78 9.74 -23.30
CA TYR A 113 -9.78 8.92 -22.61
C TYR A 113 -11.04 9.73 -22.24
N VAL A 114 -10.87 10.90 -21.61
CA VAL A 114 -11.99 11.78 -21.22
C VAL A 114 -12.77 12.30 -22.43
N GLN A 115 -12.08 12.68 -23.51
CA GLN A 115 -12.74 13.15 -24.73
C GLN A 115 -13.53 12.03 -25.41
N ASN A 116 -12.98 10.83 -25.48
CA ASN A 116 -13.67 9.67 -26.07
C ASN A 116 -14.92 9.28 -25.25
N GLU A 117 -14.87 9.40 -23.93
CA GLU A 117 -16.01 9.13 -23.05
C GLU A 117 -17.20 10.06 -23.35
N LEU A 118 -16.95 11.36 -23.57
CA LEU A 118 -17.98 12.32 -24.00
C LEU A 118 -18.57 11.97 -25.38
N ILE A 119 -17.73 11.56 -26.34
CA ILE A 119 -18.17 11.19 -27.68
C ILE A 119 -19.05 9.94 -27.66
N GLU A 120 -18.71 8.94 -26.84
CA GLU A 120 -19.51 7.73 -26.68
C GLU A 120 -20.88 8.01 -26.05
N LEU A 121 -20.93 8.88 -25.03
CA LEU A 121 -22.18 9.30 -24.39
C LEU A 121 -23.08 10.05 -25.36
N ASP A 122 -22.53 11.03 -26.10
CA ASP A 122 -23.27 11.80 -27.12
C ASP A 122 -23.80 10.90 -28.25
N SER A 123 -23.01 9.90 -28.65
CA SER A 123 -23.39 8.93 -29.68
C SER A 123 -24.52 8.01 -29.21
N LYS A 124 -24.49 7.57 -27.94
CA LYS A 124 -25.58 6.80 -27.33
C LYS A 124 -26.86 7.62 -27.18
N GLU A 125 -26.78 8.89 -26.79
CA GLU A 125 -27.95 9.78 -26.74
C GLU A 125 -28.57 10.02 -28.12
N LYS A 126 -27.73 10.28 -29.15
CA LYS A 126 -28.22 10.42 -30.53
C LYS A 126 -28.91 9.16 -31.02
N ASN A 127 -28.31 7.99 -30.80
CA ASN A 127 -28.90 6.71 -31.18
C ASN A 127 -30.20 6.43 -30.41
N ALA A 128 -30.28 6.72 -29.12
CA ALA A 128 -31.50 6.56 -28.33
C ALA A 128 -32.64 7.46 -28.82
N LYS A 129 -32.34 8.72 -29.19
CA LYS A 129 -33.31 9.64 -29.81
C LYS A 129 -33.75 9.16 -31.19
N GLN A 130 -32.85 8.57 -31.96
CA GLN A 130 -33.14 8.06 -33.31
C GLN A 130 -33.97 6.76 -33.29
N LEU A 131 -33.92 6.00 -32.19
CA LEU A 131 -34.76 4.82 -31.92
C LEU A 131 -36.11 5.14 -31.28
N GLY A 132 -36.42 6.43 -31.03
CA GLY A 132 -37.74 6.87 -30.55
C GLY A 132 -38.10 6.36 -29.14
N LEU A 133 -37.10 6.09 -28.30
CA LEU A 133 -37.33 5.50 -26.97
C LEU A 133 -37.80 6.50 -25.88
N PHE A 134 -38.10 7.74 -26.26
CA PHE A 134 -38.95 8.70 -25.55
C PHE A 134 -39.64 9.60 -26.57
#